data_AF-A0A2J6REQ8-F1
#
_entry.id   AF-A0A2J6REQ8-F1
#
_cell.length_a   1.000
_cell.length_b   1.000
_cell.length_c   1.000
_cell.angle_alpha   90.00
_cell.angle_beta   90.00
_cell.angle_gamma   90.00
#
_symmetry.space_group_name_H-M   'P 1'
#
loop_
_entity.id
_entity.type
_entity.pdbx_description
1 polymer ?
#
loop_
_entity_poly.entity_id
_entity_poly.type
_entity_poly.pdbx_seq_one_letter_code
_entity_poly.pdbx_strand_id
1 'polypeptide(L)' 'ILFVGNTADNITPLRNVVQNPESFGGSRVLRLDAYGHTGLSMPSRCTAKYIRGFFQEGEMPVEGMVCEGD' A
#
# COMPACT_ATOMS: atom_id res chain seq x y z
N ILE A 1 -2.35 -10.85 3.74
CA ILE A 1 -3.14 -9.60 3.53
C ILE A 1 -2.19 -8.53 3.04
N LEU A 2 -2.53 -7.83 1.95
CA LEU A 2 -1.79 -6.67 1.48
C LEU A 2 -2.49 -5.40 1.95
N PHE A 3 -1.81 -4.61 2.78
CA PHE A 3 -2.28 -3.30 3.21
C PHE A 3 -1.70 -2.23 2.30
N VAL A 4 -2.54 -1.33 1.80
CA VAL A 4 -2.14 -0.22 0.91
C VAL A 4 -2.52 1.09 1.58
N GLY A 5 -1.58 2.03 1.64
CA GLY A 5 -1.82 3.34 2.23
C GLY A 5 -0.95 4.43 1.63
N ASN A 6 -1.44 5.65 1.67
CA ASN A 6 -0.74 6.80 1.12
C ASN A 6 -0.02 7.56 2.23
N THR A 7 1.04 8.27 1.85
CA THR A 7 1.87 9.05 2.78
C THR A 7 1.10 10.23 3.36
N ALA A 8 0.27 10.91 2.55
CA ALA A 8 -0.56 12.04 2.98
C ALA A 8 -2.07 11.77 2.80
N ASP A 9 -2.55 10.68 3.42
CA ASP A 9 -3.99 10.39 3.57
C ASP A 9 -4.55 11.10 4.81
N ASN A 10 -5.52 12.01 4.61
CA ASN A 10 -6.13 12.82 5.66
C ASN A 10 -7.32 12.15 6.38
N ILE A 11 -7.79 10.99 5.91
CA ILE A 11 -8.92 10.26 6.48
C ILE A 11 -8.43 9.00 7.21
N THR A 12 -7.52 8.25 6.58
CA THR A 12 -6.88 7.05 7.14
C THR A 12 -5.36 7.21 7.15
N PRO A 13 -4.78 7.88 8.17
CA PRO A 13 -3.36 8.23 8.18
C PRO A 13 -2.42 7.03 8.07
N LEU A 14 -1.25 7.24 7.46
CA LEU A 14 -0.22 6.22 7.20
C LEU A 14 0.11 5.35 8.43
N ARG A 15 0.12 5.92 9.64
CA ARG A 15 0.39 5.14 10.86
C ARG A 15 -0.54 3.93 11.02
N ASN A 16 -1.80 4.03 10.58
CA ASN A 16 -2.78 2.96 10.71
C ASN A 16 -2.39 1.78 9.80
N VAL A 17 -1.96 2.06 8.57
CA VAL A 17 -1.53 1.01 7.63
C VAL A 17 -0.24 0.33 8.10
N VAL A 18 0.66 1.08 8.74
CA VAL A 18 1.93 0.57 9.29
C VAL A 18 1.72 -0.31 10.53
N GLN A 19 0.71 -0.02 11.35
CA GLN A 19 0.41 -0.78 12.57
C GLN A 19 -0.44 -2.03 12.32
N ASN A 20 -1.30 -2.02 11.29
CA ASN A 20 -2.16 -3.16 10.98
C ASN A 20 -1.42 -4.51 10.88
N PRO A 21 -0.23 -4.62 10.26
CA PRO A 21 0.51 -5.87 10.18
C PRO A 21 0.77 -6.57 11.52
N GLU A 22 0.82 -5.84 12.64
CA GLU A 22 1.00 -6.41 13.98
C GLU A 22 -0.13 -7.39 14.35
N SER A 23 -1.34 -7.17 13.83
CA SER A 23 -2.52 -8.01 14.10
C SER A 23 -2.74 -9.11 13.05
N PHE A 24 -2.05 -9.07 11.91
CA PHE A 24 -2.30 -9.95 10.78
C PHE A 24 -1.00 -10.60 10.29
N GLY A 25 -0.67 -11.76 10.84
CA GLY A 25 0.51 -12.55 10.46
C GLY A 25 0.61 -12.78 8.95
N GLY A 26 1.82 -12.66 8.40
CA GLY A 26 2.08 -12.81 6.96
C GLY A 26 1.58 -11.65 6.09
N SER A 27 1.10 -10.55 6.67
CA SER A 27 0.74 -9.35 5.92
C SER A 27 1.97 -8.49 5.58
N ARG A 28 1.78 -7.56 4.63
CA ARG A 28 2.77 -6.55 4.22
C ARG A 28 2.08 -5.23 3.90
N VAL A 29 2.87 -4.15 3.97
CA VAL A 29 2.44 -2.80 3.62
C VAL A 29 3.05 -2.42 2.28
N LEU A 30 2.23 -1.84 1.42
CA LEU A 30 2.65 -1.10 0.23
C LEU A 30 2.33 0.38 0.45
N ARG A 31 3.35 1.22 0.51
CA ARG A 31 3.19 2.67 0.68
C ARG A 31 3.17 3.36 -0.68
N LEU A 32 2.19 4.23 -0.91
CA LEU A 32 2.19 5.20 -2.01
C LEU A 32 2.65 6.56 -1.48
N ASP A 33 3.70 7.12 -2.07
CA ASP A 33 4.18 8.46 -1.78
C ASP A 33 3.37 9.51 -2.55
N ALA A 34 2.17 9.77 -2.05
CA ALA A 34 1.23 10.72 -2.61
C ALA A 34 0.27 11.26 -1.54
N TYR A 35 -0.44 12.33 -1.90
CA TYR A 35 -1.57 12.85 -1.14
C TYR A 35 -2.91 12.24 -1.60
N GLY A 36 -3.93 12.39 -0.76
CA GLY A 36 -5.30 11.98 -1.05
C GLY A 36 -5.73 10.75 -0.27
N HIS A 37 -7.04 10.49 -0.25
CA HIS A 37 -7.61 9.37 0.48
C HIS A 37 -7.66 8.11 -0.39
N THR A 38 -7.12 7.00 0.13
CA THR A 38 -6.94 5.71 -0.56
C THR A 38 -5.95 5.75 -1.73
N GLY A 39 -5.40 4.59 -2.10
CA GLY A 39 -4.44 4.48 -3.20
C GLY A 39 -4.97 4.76 -4.62
N LEU A 40 -6.28 4.98 -4.79
CA LEU A 40 -6.87 5.33 -6.09
C LEU A 40 -6.91 6.84 -6.34
N SER A 41 -6.73 7.66 -5.29
CA SER A 41 -6.73 9.12 -5.41
C SER A 41 -5.54 9.67 -6.19
N MET A 42 -4.45 8.93 -6.24
CA MET A 42 -3.28 9.21 -7.07
C MET A 42 -2.91 7.95 -7.87
N PRO A 43 -2.99 7.97 -9.22
CA PRO A 43 -2.57 6.85 -10.04
C PRO A 43 -1.09 6.50 -9.82
N SER A 44 -0.78 5.21 -9.86
CA SER A 44 0.60 4.71 -9.84
C SER A 44 0.67 3.33 -10.49
N ARG A 45 1.41 3.22 -11.60
CA ARG A 45 1.69 1.95 -12.28
C ARG A 45 2.49 1.01 -11.39
N CYS A 46 3.33 1.56 -10.51
CA CYS A 46 4.04 0.79 -9.48
C CYS A 46 3.05 0.12 -8.53
N THR A 47 2.12 0.88 -7.94
CA THR A 47 1.11 0.34 -7.02
C THR A 47 0.20 -0.67 -7.73
N ALA A 48 -0.24 -0.36 -8.95
CA ALA A 48 -1.07 -1.25 -9.75
C ALA A 48 -0.38 -2.60 -10.08
N LYS A 49 0.94 -2.60 -10.29
CA LYS A 49 1.72 -3.83 -10.53
C LYS A 49 1.68 -4.75 -9.31
N TYR A 50 1.91 -4.23 -8.11
CA TYR A 50 1.88 -5.03 -6.88
C TYR A 50 0.48 -5.52 -6.53
N ILE A 51 -0.54 -4.66 -6.69
CA ILE A 51 -1.93 -5.08 -6.48
C ILE A 51 -2.31 -6.22 -7.43
N ARG A 52 -1.93 -6.12 -8.71
CA ARG A 52 -2.15 -7.20 -9.68
C ARG A 52 -1.42 -8.49 -9.30
N GLY A 53 -0.13 -8.41 -8.95
CA GLY A 53 0.67 -9.58 -8.55
C GLY A 53 0.10 -10.27 -7.30
N PHE A 54 -0.37 -9.49 -6.33
CA PHE A 54 -1.03 -10.03 -5.13
C PHE A 54 -2.29 -10.82 -5.47
N PHE A 55 -3.16 -10.29 -6.33
CA PHE A 55 -4.41 -10.98 -6.68
C PHE A 55 -4.21 -12.17 -7.63
N GLN A 56 -3.21 -12.13 -8.51
CA GLN A 56 -3.01 -13.18 -9.52
C GLN A 56 -2.14 -14.33 -8.99
N GLU A 57 -1.04 -14.01 -8.33
CA GLU A 57 0.01 -14.97 -7.97
C GLU A 57 0.18 -15.11 -6.45
N GLY A 58 -0.49 -14.28 -5.64
CA GLY A 58 -0.27 -14.20 -4.19
C GLY A 58 1.05 -13.54 -3.82
N GLU A 59 1.69 -12.83 -4.76
CA GLU A 59 2.96 -12.14 -4.52
C GLU A 59 2.79 -10.99 -3.52
N MET A 60 3.79 -10.85 -2.65
CA MET A 60 3.85 -9.79 -1.66
C MET A 60 5.02 -8.85 -1.96
N PRO A 61 4.86 -7.53 -1.74
CA PRO A 61 5.96 -6.59 -1.92
C PRO A 61 7.09 -6.87 -0.92
N VAL A 62 8.29 -6.42 -1.29
CA VAL A 62 9.42 -6.36 -0.35
C VAL A 62 9.05 -5.48 0.85
N GLU A 63 9.62 -5.80 2.00
CA GLU A 63 9.36 -5.03 3.21
C GLU A 63 9.81 -3.58 3.04
N GLY A 64 8.96 -2.63 3.42
CA GLY A 64 9.21 -1.20 3.22
C GLY A 64 9.06 -0.71 1.78
N MET A 65 8.41 -1.46 0.88
CA MET A 65 8.20 -1.02 -0.51
C MET A 65 7.41 0.29 -0.59
N VAL A 66 7.94 1.22 -1.38
CA VAL A 66 7.36 2.54 -1.65
C VAL A 66 7.20 2.72 -3.16
N CYS A 67 6.01 3.10 -3.58
CA CYS A 67 5.72 3.54 -4.94
C CYS A 67 5.50 5.05 -4.95
N GLU A 68 5.87 5.73 -6.04
CA GLU A 68 5.52 7.14 -6.28
C GLU A 68 4.21 7.23 -7.09
N GLY A 69 3.56 8.39 -7.02
CA GLY A 69 2.48 8.74 -7.97
C GLY A 69 3.04 9.02 -9.36
N ASP A 70 2.26 8.71 -10.39
CA ASP A 70 2.60 9.02 -11.79
C ASP A 70 2.09 10.41 -12.23
#